data_AF-A0A1H9KXV9-F1
#
_entry.id   AF-A0A1H9KXV9-F1
#
_cell.length_a   1.000
_cell.length_b   1.000
_cell.length_c   1.000
_cell.angle_alpha   90.00
_cell.angle_beta   90.00
_cell.angle_gamma   90.00
#
_symmetry.space_group_name_H-M   'P 1'
#
loop_
_entity.id
_entity.type
_entity.pdbx_description
1 polymer ?
#
loop_
_entity_poly.entity_id
_entity_poly.type
_entity_poly.pdbx_seq_one_letter_code
_entity_poly.pdbx_strand_id
1 'polypeptide(L)'
;MPEAQEASVLKTAAESHAEIQKLLRNEINSLKSHLDARLKEISALTEQMETVETQTEAVLVDRIDALKKRHAVELRLVHVLYASWRDGPAHGVPPFEQQIDALSATDLFDSAWYLETYPDVVEGGKRPKEHYVRSGAFEGRNPGPDFDTISYYIANPDVADTGWPALVHYALFGKNEGRAIA
;
A
#
# COMPACT_ATOMS: atom_id res chain seq x y z
N MET A 1 -43.37 -73.51 -36.21
CA MET A 1 -42.68 -72.21 -36.39
C MET A 1 -42.55 -71.30 -35.13
N PRO A 2 -42.97 -71.65 -33.89
CA PRO A 2 -42.80 -70.73 -32.74
C PRO A 2 -41.38 -70.75 -32.11
N GLU A 3 -40.70 -71.90 -32.12
CA GLU A 3 -39.33 -72.06 -31.55
C GLU A 3 -38.28 -71.13 -32.18
N ALA A 4 -38.36 -70.90 -33.49
CA ALA A 4 -37.43 -70.02 -34.19
C ALA A 4 -37.65 -68.53 -33.86
N GLN A 5 -38.89 -68.15 -33.52
CA GLN A 5 -39.24 -66.78 -33.14
C GLN A 5 -38.80 -66.49 -31.70
N GLU A 6 -38.97 -67.44 -30.78
CA GLU A 6 -38.57 -67.33 -29.38
C GLU A 6 -37.04 -67.28 -29.21
N ALA A 7 -36.30 -68.12 -29.96
CA ALA A 7 -34.84 -68.07 -30.00
C ALA A 7 -34.30 -66.75 -30.59
N SER A 8 -34.99 -66.16 -31.57
CA SER A 8 -34.64 -64.84 -32.12
C SER A 8 -34.83 -63.73 -31.10
N VAL A 9 -35.94 -63.73 -30.36
CA VAL A 9 -36.24 -62.70 -29.35
C VAL A 9 -35.26 -62.75 -28.17
N LEU A 10 -34.91 -63.95 -27.70
CA LEU A 10 -33.90 -64.13 -26.66
C LEU A 10 -32.51 -63.64 -27.09
N LYS A 11 -32.16 -63.84 -28.36
CA LYS A 11 -30.90 -63.34 -28.93
C LYS A 11 -30.88 -61.81 -29.01
N THR A 12 -31.96 -61.17 -29.47
CA THR A 12 -32.06 -59.70 -29.54
C THR A 12 -32.01 -59.05 -28.15
N ALA A 13 -32.63 -59.67 -27.14
CA ALA A 13 -32.57 -59.19 -25.76
C ALA A 13 -31.15 -59.30 -25.16
N ALA A 14 -30.43 -60.38 -25.45
CA ALA A 14 -29.04 -60.55 -25.04
C ALA A 14 -28.09 -59.54 -25.72
N GLU A 15 -28.30 -59.27 -27.01
CA GLU A 15 -27.54 -58.24 -27.77
C GLU A 15 -27.81 -56.83 -27.21
N SER A 16 -29.08 -56.49 -26.93
CA SER A 16 -29.46 -55.22 -26.29
C SER A 16 -28.86 -55.06 -24.89
N HIS A 17 -28.83 -56.12 -24.09
CA HIS A 17 -28.21 -56.09 -22.77
C HIS A 17 -26.70 -55.87 -22.83
N ALA A 18 -26.01 -56.53 -23.77
CA ALA A 18 -24.57 -56.35 -23.98
C ALA A 18 -24.23 -54.91 -24.41
N GLU A 19 -25.08 -54.30 -25.24
CA GLU A 19 -24.92 -52.92 -25.68
C GLU A 19 -25.13 -51.92 -24.53
N ILE A 20 -26.14 -52.13 -23.69
CA ILE A 20 -26.37 -51.33 -22.47
C ILE A 20 -25.18 -51.46 -21.50
N GLN A 21 -24.66 -52.67 -21.26
CA GLN A 21 -23.48 -52.85 -20.40
C GLN A 21 -22.25 -52.13 -20.94
N LYS A 22 -22.05 -52.12 -22.26
CA LYS A 22 -20.96 -51.40 -22.91
C LYS A 22 -21.10 -49.88 -22.72
N LEU A 23 -22.31 -49.35 -22.93
CA LEU A 23 -22.60 -47.93 -22.69
C LEU A 23 -22.35 -47.53 -21.24
N LEU A 24 -22.88 -48.29 -20.27
CA LEU A 24 -22.65 -48.04 -18.85
C LEU A 24 -21.16 -48.08 -18.48
N ARG A 25 -20.41 -49.02 -19.04
CA ARG A 25 -18.95 -49.10 -18.81
C ARG A 25 -18.22 -47.88 -19.35
N ASN A 26 -18.62 -47.40 -20.53
CA ASN A 26 -18.06 -46.18 -21.11
C ASN A 26 -18.42 -44.95 -20.26
N GLU A 27 -19.67 -44.84 -19.82
CA GLU A 27 -20.16 -43.77 -18.94
C GLU A 27 -19.35 -43.73 -17.64
N ILE A 28 -19.19 -44.88 -16.97
CA ILE A 28 -18.41 -45.03 -15.73
C ILE A 28 -16.95 -44.60 -15.95
N ASN A 29 -16.34 -45.00 -17.05
CA ASN A 29 -14.95 -44.64 -17.35
C ASN A 29 -14.81 -43.12 -17.63
N SER A 30 -15.76 -42.55 -18.35
CA SER A 30 -15.83 -41.10 -18.59
C SER A 30 -15.98 -40.32 -17.28
N LEU A 31 -16.91 -40.73 -16.42
CA LEU A 31 -17.14 -40.11 -15.11
C LEU A 31 -15.91 -40.22 -14.20
N LYS A 32 -15.21 -41.35 -14.20
CA LYS A 32 -13.94 -41.51 -13.47
C LYS A 32 -12.88 -40.54 -13.97
N SER A 33 -12.69 -40.43 -15.27
CA SER A 33 -11.73 -39.50 -15.87
C SER A 33 -12.06 -38.04 -15.51
N HIS A 34 -13.33 -37.66 -15.56
CA HIS A 34 -13.77 -36.33 -15.13
C HIS A 34 -13.52 -36.09 -13.64
N LEU A 35 -13.81 -37.08 -12.78
CA LEU A 35 -13.54 -36.99 -11.34
C LEU A 35 -12.04 -36.78 -11.07
N ASP A 36 -11.18 -37.55 -11.75
CA ASP A 36 -9.73 -37.41 -11.63
C ASP A 36 -9.24 -36.03 -12.08
N ALA A 37 -9.79 -35.50 -13.17
CA ALA A 37 -9.48 -34.16 -13.65
C ALA A 37 -9.91 -33.08 -12.65
N ARG A 38 -11.11 -33.19 -12.08
CA ARG A 38 -11.61 -32.24 -11.06
C ARG A 38 -10.81 -32.32 -9.76
N LEU A 39 -10.37 -33.51 -9.35
CA LEU A 39 -9.49 -33.67 -8.18
C LEU A 39 -8.13 -32.97 -8.39
N LYS A 40 -7.55 -33.08 -9.60
CA LYS A 40 -6.33 -32.34 -9.95
C LYS A 40 -6.53 -30.83 -9.94
N GLU A 41 -7.66 -30.37 -10.49
CA GLU A 41 -8.03 -28.95 -10.50
C GLU A 41 -8.18 -28.40 -9.07
N ILE A 42 -8.87 -29.14 -8.19
CA ILE A 42 -9.03 -28.76 -6.78
C ILE A 42 -7.67 -28.68 -6.08
N SER A 43 -6.77 -29.64 -6.31
CA SER A 43 -5.41 -29.61 -5.73
C SER A 43 -4.64 -28.35 -6.17
N ALA A 44 -4.64 -28.06 -7.47
CA ALA A 44 -3.94 -26.90 -8.01
C ALA A 44 -4.53 -25.58 -7.49
N LEU A 45 -5.87 -25.47 -7.41
CA LEU A 45 -6.53 -24.29 -6.84
C LEU A 45 -6.23 -24.13 -5.34
N THR A 46 -6.12 -25.24 -4.59
CA THR A 46 -5.77 -25.20 -3.16
C THR A 46 -4.36 -24.65 -2.96
N GLU A 47 -3.39 -25.11 -3.76
CA GLU A 47 -2.01 -24.59 -3.72
C GLU A 47 -1.94 -23.10 -4.11
N GLN A 48 -2.72 -22.68 -5.11
CA GLN A 48 -2.82 -21.28 -5.49
C GLN A 48 -3.43 -20.42 -4.38
N MET A 49 -4.48 -20.91 -3.70
CA MET A 49 -5.10 -20.20 -2.58
C MET A 49 -4.11 -20.00 -1.43
N GLU A 50 -3.37 -21.04 -1.05
CA GLU A 50 -2.34 -20.96 0.01
C GLU A 50 -1.22 -19.97 -0.37
N THR A 51 -0.80 -19.98 -1.63
CA THR A 51 0.20 -19.03 -2.13
C THR A 51 -0.30 -17.58 -2.06
N VAL A 52 -1.56 -17.33 -2.46
CA VAL A 52 -2.15 -15.98 -2.39
C VAL A 52 -2.32 -15.53 -0.96
N GLU A 53 -2.75 -16.42 -0.06
CA GLU A 53 -2.93 -16.12 1.36
C GLU A 53 -1.61 -15.67 2.01
N THR A 54 -0.55 -16.46 1.83
CA THR A 54 0.78 -16.16 2.37
C THR A 54 1.37 -14.86 1.79
N GLN A 55 1.20 -14.63 0.48
CA GLN A 55 1.61 -13.37 -0.16
C GLN A 55 0.83 -12.16 0.38
N THR A 56 -0.48 -12.32 0.56
CA THR A 56 -1.35 -11.25 1.06
C THR A 56 -0.99 -10.91 2.51
N GLU A 57 -0.78 -11.91 3.36
CA GLU A 57 -0.38 -11.72 4.75
C GLU A 57 0.95 -10.95 4.85
N ALA A 58 1.96 -11.33 4.08
CA ALA A 58 3.24 -10.64 4.06
C ALA A 58 3.11 -9.16 3.69
N VAL A 59 2.35 -8.85 2.62
CA VAL A 59 2.09 -7.47 2.19
C VAL A 59 1.34 -6.68 3.27
N LEU A 60 0.37 -7.29 3.96
CA LEU A 60 -0.39 -6.64 5.02
C LEU A 60 0.48 -6.31 6.23
N VAL A 61 1.37 -7.22 6.64
CA VAL A 61 2.30 -6.99 7.76
C VAL A 61 3.21 -5.79 7.47
N ASP A 62 3.82 -5.76 6.29
CA ASP A 62 4.69 -4.65 5.86
C ASP A 62 3.92 -3.32 5.82
N ARG A 63 2.68 -3.34 5.33
CA ARG A 63 1.82 -2.15 5.28
C ARG A 63 1.45 -1.65 6.67
N ILE A 64 1.11 -2.56 7.59
CA ILE A 64 0.78 -2.24 8.98
C ILE A 64 1.99 -1.58 9.65
N ASP A 65 3.19 -2.12 9.46
CA ASP A 65 4.39 -1.57 10.10
C ASP A 65 4.79 -0.22 9.51
N ALA A 66 4.62 -0.01 8.19
CA ALA A 66 4.78 1.31 7.57
C ALA A 66 3.79 2.34 8.14
N LEU A 67 2.51 1.95 8.32
CA LEU A 67 1.49 2.82 8.91
C LEU A 67 1.79 3.16 10.37
N LYS A 68 2.25 2.20 11.17
CA LYS A 68 2.66 2.45 12.57
C LYS A 68 3.81 3.45 12.65
N LYS A 69 4.83 3.31 11.80
CA LYS A 69 5.97 4.25 11.74
C LYS A 69 5.50 5.66 11.39
N ARG A 70 4.65 5.79 10.37
CA ARG A 70 4.05 7.07 9.98
C ARG A 70 3.25 7.70 11.13
N HIS A 71 2.35 6.92 11.74
CA HIS A 71 1.51 7.40 12.82
C HIS A 71 2.32 7.86 14.05
N ALA A 72 3.40 7.14 14.37
CA ALA A 72 4.30 7.53 15.46
C ALA A 72 4.97 8.89 15.19
N VAL A 73 5.31 9.20 13.94
CA VAL A 73 5.84 10.51 13.54
C VAL A 73 4.75 11.58 13.65
N GLU A 74 3.58 11.36 13.05
CA GLU A 74 2.46 12.32 13.08
C GLU A 74 2.09 12.72 14.51
N LEU A 75 2.03 11.76 15.45
CA LEU A 75 1.79 12.06 16.86
C LEU A 75 2.87 12.95 17.49
N ARG A 76 4.15 12.76 17.13
CA ARG A 76 5.22 13.64 17.62
C ARG A 76 5.09 15.04 17.06
N LEU A 77 4.81 15.16 15.76
CA LEU A 77 4.69 16.45 15.10
C LEU A 77 3.51 17.26 15.65
N VAL A 78 2.40 16.62 16.02
CA VAL A 78 1.30 17.31 16.70
C VAL A 78 1.76 17.93 18.02
N HIS A 79 2.50 17.18 18.86
CA HIS A 79 3.02 17.74 20.11
C HIS A 79 3.98 18.92 19.88
N VAL A 80 4.86 18.81 18.87
CA VAL A 80 5.77 19.90 18.48
C VAL A 80 4.99 21.12 18.01
N LEU A 81 3.97 20.93 17.16
CA LEU A 81 3.13 22.01 16.64
C LEU A 81 2.43 22.78 17.78
N TYR A 82 1.87 22.07 18.75
CA TYR A 82 1.23 22.71 19.91
C TYR A 82 2.24 23.48 20.77
N ALA A 83 3.42 22.92 21.00
CA ALA A 83 4.48 23.60 21.75
C ALA A 83 4.97 24.85 21.00
N SER A 84 5.16 24.76 19.68
CA SER A 84 5.70 25.86 18.88
C SER A 84 4.72 27.04 18.77
N TRP A 85 3.43 26.76 18.77
CA TRP A 85 2.40 27.80 18.83
C TRP A 85 2.43 28.61 20.13
N ARG A 86 2.75 27.94 21.26
CA ARG A 86 2.81 28.58 22.58
C ARG A 86 4.14 29.30 22.83
N ASP A 87 5.24 28.63 22.51
CA ASP A 87 6.59 29.01 22.97
C ASP A 87 7.50 29.52 21.85
N GLY A 88 7.06 29.48 20.59
CA GLY A 88 7.88 29.77 19.41
C GLY A 88 8.70 28.55 18.95
N PRO A 89 9.67 28.72 18.02
CA PRO A 89 10.50 27.62 17.56
C PRO A 89 11.16 26.86 18.73
N ALA A 90 11.26 25.54 18.60
CA ALA A 90 11.89 24.71 19.62
C ALA A 90 13.34 25.16 19.92
N HIS A 91 13.83 24.85 21.12
CA HIS A 91 15.18 25.25 21.52
C HIS A 91 16.23 24.70 20.54
N GLY A 92 17.09 25.58 20.02
CA GLY A 92 18.11 25.23 19.03
C GLY A 92 17.64 25.33 17.58
N VAL A 93 16.33 25.48 17.34
CA VAL A 93 15.78 25.85 16.04
C VAL A 93 15.91 27.39 15.87
N PRO A 94 16.42 27.89 14.73
CA PRO A 94 16.61 29.31 14.52
C PRO A 94 15.26 30.05 14.45
N PRO A 95 15.23 31.38 14.62
CA PRO A 95 14.01 32.17 14.47
C PRO A 95 13.37 32.00 13.08
N PHE A 96 12.05 32.19 12.99
CA PHE A 96 11.29 31.96 11.76
C PHE A 96 11.86 32.68 10.53
N GLU A 97 12.39 33.90 10.67
CA GLU A 97 12.97 34.63 9.55
C GLU A 97 14.17 33.91 8.93
N GLN A 98 15.08 33.37 9.75
CA GLN A 98 16.21 32.60 9.26
C GLN A 98 15.78 31.27 8.63
N GLN A 99 14.69 30.68 9.13
CA GLN A 99 14.11 29.50 8.52
C GLN A 99 13.53 29.83 7.12
N ILE A 100 12.86 30.97 6.97
CA ILE A 100 12.33 31.46 5.69
C ILE A 100 13.46 31.78 4.70
N ASP A 101 14.55 32.36 5.18
CA ASP A 101 15.75 32.59 4.37
C ASP A 101 16.35 31.27 3.88
N ALA A 102 16.44 30.26 4.75
CA ALA A 102 16.90 28.92 4.38
C ALA A 102 16.01 28.28 3.30
N LEU A 103 14.68 28.42 3.41
CA LEU A 103 13.74 27.98 2.37
C LEU A 103 13.85 28.77 1.06
N SER A 104 14.43 29.97 1.10
CA SER A 104 14.65 30.79 -0.08
C SER A 104 15.97 30.49 -0.78
N ALA A 105 16.89 29.81 -0.10
CA ALA A 105 18.16 29.37 -0.64
C ALA A 105 18.14 27.96 -1.27
N THR A 106 16.97 27.31 -1.31
CA THR A 106 16.77 25.97 -1.88
C THR A 106 15.64 25.95 -2.89
N ASP A 107 15.83 25.19 -3.97
CA ASP A 107 14.81 24.98 -5.01
C ASP A 107 13.74 23.95 -4.62
N LEU A 108 13.91 23.30 -3.47
CA LEU A 108 12.97 22.27 -2.97
C LEU A 108 11.68 22.87 -2.37
N PHE A 109 11.61 24.20 -2.19
CA PHE A 109 10.38 24.88 -1.80
C PHE A 109 9.75 25.58 -3.00
N ASP A 110 8.67 25.02 -3.53
CA ASP A 110 7.90 25.61 -4.62
C ASP A 110 6.66 26.32 -4.06
N SER A 111 6.71 27.65 -4.03
CA SER A 111 5.61 28.46 -3.49
C SER A 111 4.33 28.40 -4.33
N ALA A 112 4.44 28.24 -5.64
CA ALA A 112 3.26 28.16 -6.51
C ALA A 112 2.58 26.80 -6.35
N TRP A 113 3.37 25.73 -6.41
CA TRP A 113 2.89 24.37 -6.17
C TRP A 113 2.30 24.22 -4.76
N TYR A 114 2.94 24.82 -3.76
CA TYR A 114 2.46 24.74 -2.37
C TYR A 114 1.07 25.36 -2.22
N LEU A 115 0.83 26.54 -2.82
CA LEU A 115 -0.48 27.20 -2.75
C LEU A 115 -1.55 26.51 -3.60
N GLU A 116 -1.17 25.89 -4.72
CA GLU A 116 -2.07 25.05 -5.52
C GLU A 116 -2.47 23.78 -4.78
N THR A 117 -1.52 23.15 -4.09
CA THR A 117 -1.73 21.90 -3.34
C THR A 117 -2.48 22.13 -2.03
N TYR A 118 -2.31 23.30 -1.42
CA TYR A 118 -2.88 23.65 -0.11
C TYR A 118 -3.73 24.93 -0.16
N PRO A 119 -4.97 24.86 -0.69
CA PRO A 119 -5.84 26.03 -0.87
C PRO A 119 -6.20 26.75 0.44
N ASP A 120 -6.23 26.03 1.57
CA ASP A 120 -6.50 26.60 2.90
C ASP A 120 -5.45 27.63 3.33
N VAL A 121 -4.22 27.53 2.80
CA VAL A 121 -3.15 28.50 3.03
C VAL A 121 -3.46 29.83 2.33
N VAL A 122 -4.04 29.74 1.13
CA VAL A 122 -4.49 30.90 0.34
C VAL A 122 -5.66 31.59 1.04
N GLU A 123 -6.66 30.82 1.47
CA GLU A 123 -7.85 31.34 2.17
C GLU A 123 -7.48 32.05 3.47
N GLY A 124 -6.46 31.55 4.19
CA GLY A 124 -5.92 32.19 5.38
C GLY A 124 -5.07 33.43 5.13
N GLY A 125 -4.81 33.81 3.87
CA GLY A 125 -3.98 34.96 3.50
C GLY A 125 -2.50 34.82 3.91
N LYS A 126 -2.03 33.61 4.18
CA LYS A 126 -0.68 33.36 4.70
C LYS A 126 0.33 33.23 3.56
N ARG A 127 1.56 33.70 3.79
CA ARG A 127 2.67 33.46 2.87
C ARG A 127 3.09 31.99 2.94
N PRO A 128 3.35 31.29 1.83
CA PRO A 128 3.55 29.83 1.83
C PRO A 128 4.75 29.38 2.68
N LYS A 129 5.89 30.06 2.58
CA LYS A 129 7.08 29.76 3.41
C LYS A 129 6.83 30.01 4.89
N GLU A 130 6.13 31.09 5.22
CA GLU A 130 5.75 31.41 6.60
C GLU A 130 4.80 30.35 7.17
N HIS A 131 3.81 29.92 6.37
CA HIS A 131 2.94 28.83 6.75
C HIS A 131 3.73 27.55 7.01
N TYR A 132 4.63 27.18 6.10
CA TYR A 132 5.40 25.95 6.22
C TYR A 132 6.24 25.89 7.50
N VAL A 133 6.99 26.94 7.81
CA VAL A 133 7.86 26.97 9.01
C VAL A 133 7.08 27.04 10.32
N ARG A 134 5.89 27.66 10.32
CA ARG A 134 5.07 27.82 11.53
C ARG A 134 4.21 26.60 11.82
N SER A 135 3.71 25.93 10.78
CA SER A 135 2.83 24.78 10.98
C SER A 135 2.90 23.72 9.88
N GLY A 136 3.05 24.10 8.62
CA GLY A 136 2.95 23.18 7.49
C GLY A 136 3.90 21.97 7.57
N ALA A 137 5.15 22.15 7.98
CA ALA A 137 6.08 21.04 8.16
C ALA A 137 5.59 20.03 9.22
N PHE A 138 5.06 20.53 10.34
CA PHE A 138 4.55 19.70 11.44
C PHE A 138 3.15 19.13 11.17
N GLU A 139 2.43 19.70 10.21
CA GLU A 139 1.22 19.10 9.63
C GLU A 139 1.56 17.99 8.60
N GLY A 140 2.85 17.75 8.32
CA GLY A 140 3.29 16.77 7.35
C GLY A 140 3.15 17.22 5.89
N ARG A 141 2.97 18.52 5.63
CA ARG A 141 2.83 19.05 4.28
C ARG A 141 4.16 19.04 3.55
N ASN A 142 4.13 18.75 2.27
CA ASN A 142 5.30 18.79 1.41
C ASN A 142 5.56 20.23 0.97
N PRO A 143 6.80 20.72 0.97
CA PRO A 143 7.14 22.07 0.52
C PRO A 143 7.16 22.22 -1.01
N GLY A 144 7.17 21.09 -1.73
CA GLY A 144 7.28 20.99 -3.17
C GLY A 144 7.16 19.52 -3.61
N PRO A 145 7.13 19.25 -4.93
CA PRO A 145 7.02 17.89 -5.47
C PRO A 145 8.25 17.02 -5.18
N ASP A 146 9.42 17.63 -4.98
CA ASP A 146 10.71 16.94 -4.84
C ASP A 146 11.15 16.73 -3.38
N PHE A 147 10.21 16.85 -2.43
CA PHE A 147 10.50 16.62 -1.01
C PHE A 147 9.29 16.04 -0.26
N ASP A 148 9.42 14.80 0.21
CA ASP A 148 8.44 14.19 1.12
C ASP A 148 8.80 14.47 2.59
N THR A 149 8.02 15.34 3.23
CA THR A 149 8.21 15.74 4.63
C THR A 149 8.08 14.57 5.60
N ILE A 150 7.08 13.70 5.41
CA ILE A 150 6.83 12.59 6.33
C ILE A 150 7.90 11.51 6.17
N SER A 151 8.27 11.18 4.94
CA SER A 151 9.35 10.24 4.67
C SER A 151 10.68 10.74 5.23
N TYR A 152 10.96 12.04 5.14
CA TYR A 152 12.14 12.63 5.76
C TYR A 152 12.13 12.47 7.28
N TYR A 153 11.01 12.73 7.96
CA TYR A 153 10.91 12.52 9.41
C TYR A 153 10.98 11.06 9.84
N ILE A 154 10.44 10.12 9.05
CA ILE A 154 10.55 8.69 9.31
C ILE A 154 12.02 8.25 9.25
N ALA A 155 12.78 8.74 8.28
CA ALA A 155 14.21 8.45 8.14
C ALA A 155 15.07 9.18 9.19
N ASN A 156 14.57 10.31 9.71
CA ASN A 156 15.29 11.23 10.59
C ASN A 156 14.46 11.56 11.84
N PRO A 157 14.22 10.59 12.73
CA PRO A 157 13.36 10.79 13.89
C PRO A 157 13.90 11.84 14.86
N ASP A 158 15.22 12.04 14.90
CA ASP A 158 15.88 13.10 15.68
C ASP A 158 15.40 14.50 15.29
N VAL A 159 15.12 14.73 14.00
CA VAL A 159 14.62 16.02 13.49
C VAL A 159 13.17 16.25 13.93
N ALA A 160 12.36 15.20 13.94
CA ALA A 160 10.99 15.26 14.45
C ALA A 160 10.98 15.52 15.96
N ASP A 161 11.81 14.81 16.71
CA ASP A 161 11.86 14.88 18.18
C ASP A 161 12.38 16.24 18.68
N THR A 162 13.30 16.85 17.95
CA THR A 162 13.85 18.19 18.26
C THR A 162 12.98 19.34 17.76
N GLY A 163 11.94 19.05 16.97
CA GLY A 163 10.97 20.03 16.49
C GLY A 163 11.46 20.92 15.37
N TRP A 164 12.40 20.43 14.56
CA TRP A 164 12.85 21.13 13.36
C TRP A 164 11.86 20.93 12.20
N PRO A 165 11.57 21.98 11.40
CA PRO A 165 10.89 21.79 10.12
C PRO A 165 11.78 21.00 9.16
N ALA A 166 11.23 19.94 8.54
CA ALA A 166 12.00 18.97 7.77
C ALA A 166 12.90 19.60 6.68
N LEU A 167 12.31 20.40 5.78
CA LEU A 167 13.10 21.00 4.70
C LEU A 167 14.09 22.05 5.21
N VAL A 168 13.76 22.77 6.29
CA VAL A 168 14.69 23.74 6.90
C VAL A 168 15.92 23.03 7.45
N HIS A 169 15.72 21.93 8.18
CA HIS A 169 16.83 21.09 8.65
C HIS A 169 17.65 20.55 7.49
N TYR A 170 16.99 20.03 6.46
CA TYR A 170 17.69 19.50 5.30
C TYR A 170 18.56 20.56 4.60
N ALA A 171 18.00 21.76 4.38
CA ALA A 171 18.70 22.86 3.72
C ALA A 171 19.91 23.36 4.52
N LEU A 172 19.82 23.40 5.85
CA LEU A 172 20.89 23.91 6.72
C LEU A 172 21.95 22.86 7.08
N PHE A 173 21.54 21.59 7.25
CA PHE A 173 22.41 20.52 7.75
C PHE A 173 22.30 19.24 6.92
N GLY A 174 21.08 18.76 6.70
CA GLY A 174 20.85 17.41 6.17
C GLY A 174 21.54 17.12 4.83
N LYS A 175 21.63 18.12 3.94
CA LYS A 175 22.38 18.00 2.68
C LYS A 175 23.87 17.72 2.90
N ASN A 176 24.50 18.41 3.85
CA ASN A 176 25.93 18.26 4.17
C ASN A 176 26.18 17.00 5.01
N GLU A 177 25.19 16.56 5.78
CA GLU A 177 25.22 15.29 6.53
C GLU A 177 24.98 14.06 5.65
N GLY A 178 24.62 14.25 4.37
CA GLY A 178 24.32 13.16 3.44
C GLY A 178 22.98 12.47 3.70
N ARG A 179 22.05 13.14 4.40
CA ARG A 179 20.69 12.61 4.61
C ARG A 179 19.96 12.56 3.26
N ALA A 180 19.29 11.45 2.99
CA ALA A 180 18.51 11.29 1.78
C ALA A 180 17.18 12.05 1.86
N ILE A 181 16.76 12.59 0.72
CA ILE A 181 15.38 13.03 0.47
C ILE A 181 14.78 12.00 -0.50
N ALA A 182 13.55 11.57 -0.21
CA ALA A 182 12.82 10.58 -0.99
C ALA A 182 11.94 11.26 -2.03
#